data_AF-A0A1Y0GAM5-F1
#
_entry.id   AF-A0A1Y0GAM5-F1
#
_cell.length_a   1.000
_cell.length_b   1.000
_cell.length_c   1.000
_cell.angle_alpha   90.00
_cell.angle_beta   90.00
_cell.angle_gamma   90.00
#
_symmetry.space_group_name_H-M   'P 1'
#
loop_
_entity.id
_entity.type
_entity.pdbx_description
1 polymer ?
#
loop_
_entity_poly.entity_id
_entity_poly.type
_entity_poly.pdbx_seq_one_letter_code
_entity_poly.pdbx_strand_id
1 'polypeptide(L)'
;MKLFIFSLFMLLSVNSAFANESKAVSIGEYSNMFWDAGEDPHCLSGFNLGLYKFNKEIVGRIGMANGSEEPASGVLYDIKYEPKRHYLSFKAKLSAGSESVPGIIKKDRPSKELLEFSGKITSNAVIGTMVQKDGYYLSEKGTSTKIKLIRLNKKQNLDLSLEEWENMKALSTTWQ
;
A
#
# COMPACT_ATOMS: atom_id res chain seq x y z
N MET A 1 53.88 0.19 -51.85
CA MET A 1 53.44 0.85 -50.60
C MET A 1 51.96 1.17 -50.74
N LYS A 2 51.07 0.39 -50.12
CA LYS A 2 49.61 0.63 -50.13
C LYS A 2 49.14 0.72 -48.68
N LEU A 3 48.65 1.90 -48.30
CA LEU A 3 48.05 2.20 -47.00
C LEU A 3 46.63 1.58 -46.97
N PHE A 4 46.36 0.68 -46.04
CA PHE A 4 45.00 0.24 -45.73
C PHE A 4 44.59 0.88 -44.39
N ILE A 5 43.70 1.86 -44.45
CA ILE A 5 43.07 2.45 -43.28
C ILE A 5 41.85 1.57 -42.96
N PHE A 6 41.96 0.75 -41.92
CA PHE A 6 40.84 -0.01 -41.36
C PHE A 6 40.04 0.94 -40.45
N SER A 7 38.90 1.40 -40.94
CA SER A 7 37.96 2.21 -40.15
C SER A 7 37.16 1.29 -39.24
N LEU A 8 37.46 1.34 -37.94
CA LEU A 8 36.73 0.62 -36.89
C LEU A 8 35.41 1.34 -36.64
N PHE A 9 34.32 0.85 -37.24
CA PHE A 9 32.96 1.28 -36.93
C PHE A 9 32.62 0.85 -35.50
N MET A 10 32.76 1.77 -34.55
CA MET A 10 32.26 1.62 -33.19
C MET A 10 30.72 1.63 -33.26
N LEU A 11 30.12 0.43 -33.21
CA LEU A 11 28.68 0.27 -32.99
C LEU A 11 28.36 0.80 -31.60
N LEU A 12 27.98 2.09 -31.54
CA LEU A 12 27.27 2.65 -30.40
C LEU A 12 25.98 1.85 -30.24
N SER A 13 25.98 0.89 -29.32
CA SER A 13 24.76 0.32 -28.78
C SER A 13 24.01 1.44 -28.07
N VAL A 14 23.11 2.09 -28.81
CA VAL A 14 22.09 2.96 -28.27
C VAL A 14 21.24 2.08 -27.35
N ASN A 15 21.52 2.13 -26.05
CA ASN A 15 20.63 1.55 -25.05
C ASN A 15 19.28 2.22 -25.26
N SER A 16 18.34 1.45 -25.81
CA SER A 16 17.00 1.91 -26.12
C SER A 16 16.33 2.37 -24.83
N ALA A 17 15.99 3.66 -24.82
CA ALA A 17 14.85 4.25 -24.14
C ALA A 17 14.53 3.71 -22.74
N PHE A 18 14.99 4.42 -21.72
CA PHE A 18 14.12 4.64 -20.57
C PHE A 18 12.91 5.41 -21.09
N ALA A 19 11.83 4.70 -21.41
CA ALA A 19 10.53 5.32 -21.46
C ALA A 19 10.34 6.00 -20.11
N ASN A 20 10.20 7.32 -20.10
CA ASN A 20 9.70 8.04 -18.94
C ASN A 20 8.29 7.52 -18.68
N GLU A 21 8.16 6.48 -17.85
CA GLU A 21 6.90 6.22 -17.17
C GLU A 21 6.54 7.55 -16.50
N SER A 22 5.45 8.18 -16.95
CA SER A 22 4.98 9.45 -16.41
C SER A 22 3.96 9.25 -15.30
N LYS A 23 3.70 7.99 -14.92
CA LYS A 23 2.66 7.57 -13.98
C LYS A 23 3.06 6.27 -13.30
N ALA A 24 2.63 6.09 -12.04
CA ALA A 24 2.77 4.83 -11.34
C ALA A 24 1.63 3.88 -11.74
N VAL A 25 1.98 2.68 -12.16
CA VAL A 25 1.06 1.67 -12.67
C VAL A 25 0.44 0.89 -11.51
N SER A 26 -0.88 0.68 -11.55
CA SER A 26 -1.55 -0.16 -10.56
C SER A 26 -1.09 -1.64 -10.65
N ILE A 27 -0.61 -2.19 -9.53
CA ILE A 27 -0.40 -3.64 -9.36
C ILE A 27 -1.77 -4.30 -9.12
N GLY A 28 -2.62 -3.65 -8.33
CA GLY A 28 -3.99 -4.08 -8.10
C GLY A 28 -4.59 -3.43 -6.86
N GLU A 29 -5.92 -3.40 -6.86
CA GLU A 29 -6.73 -3.05 -5.69
C GLU A 29 -7.48 -4.27 -5.19
N TYR A 30 -7.46 -4.48 -3.89
CA TYR A 30 -8.02 -5.66 -3.24
C TYR A 30 -8.87 -5.25 -2.05
N SER A 31 -10.00 -5.93 -1.81
CA SER A 31 -10.82 -5.63 -0.65
C SER A 31 -11.64 -6.83 -0.18
N ASN A 32 -11.94 -6.85 1.12
CA ASN A 32 -13.02 -7.61 1.73
C ASN A 32 -13.91 -6.70 2.60
N MET A 33 -13.87 -5.39 2.33
CA MET A 33 -14.55 -4.40 3.15
C MET A 33 -16.05 -4.50 2.96
N PHE A 34 -16.76 -4.54 4.09
CA PHE A 34 -18.20 -4.60 4.17
C PHE A 34 -18.75 -3.23 4.54
N TRP A 35 -19.75 -2.80 3.80
CA TRP A 35 -20.46 -1.54 3.97
C TRP A 35 -21.91 -1.88 4.32
N ASP A 36 -22.54 -1.07 5.16
CA ASP A 36 -24.00 -1.14 5.26
C ASP A 36 -24.66 -0.54 4.00
N ALA A 37 -25.98 -0.74 3.89
CA ALA A 37 -26.78 -0.30 2.75
C ALA A 37 -27.69 0.89 3.11
N GLY A 38 -27.32 1.66 4.13
CA GLY A 38 -28.10 2.81 4.62
C GLY A 38 -28.06 4.01 3.67
N GLU A 39 -28.84 5.05 4.01
CA GLU A 39 -28.74 6.36 3.34
C GLU A 39 -27.37 7.02 3.57
N ASP A 40 -26.70 6.62 4.64
CA ASP A 40 -25.38 7.06 5.05
C ASP A 40 -24.46 5.84 5.23
N PRO A 41 -23.78 5.37 4.16
CA PRO A 41 -23.08 4.10 4.18
C PRO A 41 -21.82 4.12 5.06
N HIS A 42 -21.76 3.25 6.06
CA HIS A 42 -20.62 3.12 6.96
C HIS A 42 -19.78 1.88 6.63
N CYS A 43 -18.45 2.02 6.71
CA CYS A 43 -17.52 0.90 6.58
C CYS A 43 -17.51 0.08 7.89
N LEU A 44 -18.25 -1.03 7.89
CA LEU A 44 -18.51 -1.81 9.09
C LEU A 44 -17.37 -2.74 9.48
N SER A 45 -16.71 -3.37 8.51
CA SER A 45 -15.61 -4.30 8.78
C SER A 45 -14.72 -4.54 7.55
N GLY A 46 -13.53 -5.08 7.78
CA GLY A 46 -12.61 -5.50 6.73
C GLY A 46 -11.61 -4.43 6.31
N PHE A 47 -10.96 -4.68 5.16
CA PHE A 47 -9.85 -3.88 4.67
C PHE A 47 -9.98 -3.60 3.17
N ASN A 48 -9.34 -2.54 2.70
CA ASN A 48 -8.95 -2.39 1.29
C ASN A 48 -7.44 -2.18 1.18
N LEU A 49 -6.86 -2.54 0.05
CA LEU A 49 -5.44 -2.45 -0.23
C LEU A 49 -5.24 -2.02 -1.67
N GLY A 50 -4.54 -0.90 -1.89
CA GLY A 50 -4.08 -0.46 -3.19
C GLY A 50 -2.56 -0.57 -3.28
N LEU A 51 -2.04 -1.16 -4.35
CA LEU A 51 -0.61 -1.28 -4.63
C LEU A 51 -0.29 -0.69 -6.00
N TYR A 52 0.76 0.12 -6.05
CA TYR A 52 1.20 0.83 -7.25
C TYR A 52 2.70 0.70 -7.41
N LYS A 53 3.16 0.71 -8.66
CA LYS A 53 4.56 0.54 -9.03
C LYS A 53 5.01 1.67 -9.94
N PHE A 54 6.16 2.24 -9.65
CA PHE A 54 6.85 3.16 -10.53
C PHE A 54 8.31 2.73 -10.64
N ASN A 55 8.79 2.46 -11.86
CA ASN A 55 10.11 1.87 -12.08
C ASN A 55 10.32 0.54 -11.32
N LYS A 56 11.12 0.55 -10.24
CA LYS A 56 11.40 -0.62 -9.38
C LYS A 56 10.83 -0.47 -7.98
N GLU A 57 10.24 0.66 -7.67
CA GLU A 57 9.71 0.98 -6.36
C GLU A 57 8.22 0.65 -6.30
N ILE A 58 7.73 0.41 -5.09
CA ILE A 58 6.33 0.12 -4.81
C ILE A 58 5.88 1.03 -3.68
N VAL A 59 4.70 1.59 -3.86
CA VAL A 59 3.94 2.25 -2.79
C VAL A 59 2.59 1.56 -2.68
N GLY A 60 1.91 1.80 -1.57
CA GLY A 60 0.54 1.37 -1.44
C GLY A 60 -0.18 2.11 -0.34
N ARG A 61 -1.48 1.87 -0.28
CA ARG A 61 -2.35 2.35 0.79
C ARG A 61 -3.19 1.21 1.31
N ILE A 62 -3.51 1.25 2.59
CA ILE A 62 -4.46 0.35 3.23
C ILE A 62 -5.52 1.18 3.94
N GLY A 63 -6.77 0.75 3.78
CA GLY A 63 -7.90 1.23 4.55
C GLY A 63 -8.38 0.12 5.48
N MET A 64 -8.72 0.49 6.71
CA MET A 64 -9.32 -0.37 7.72
C MET A 64 -10.68 0.20 8.10
N ALA A 65 -11.70 -0.64 8.07
CA ALA A 65 -13.02 -0.25 8.55
C ALA A 65 -12.98 0.05 10.05
N ASN A 66 -13.57 1.17 10.44
CA ASN A 66 -13.64 1.69 11.81
C ASN A 66 -15.07 2.11 12.19
N GLY A 67 -16.07 1.78 11.36
CA GLY A 67 -17.46 2.15 11.60
C GLY A 67 -17.79 3.60 11.28
N SER A 68 -17.01 4.29 10.42
CA SER A 68 -17.35 5.60 9.84
C SER A 68 -17.67 5.52 8.35
N GLU A 69 -18.14 6.61 7.75
CA GLU A 69 -18.34 6.75 6.28
C GLU A 69 -17.04 6.51 5.49
N GLU A 70 -15.90 6.91 6.05
CA GLU A 70 -14.59 6.70 5.45
C GLU A 70 -13.76 5.73 6.28
N PRO A 71 -13.02 4.80 5.65
CA PRO A 71 -12.12 3.92 6.39
C PRO A 71 -10.91 4.70 6.90
N ALA A 72 -10.46 4.35 8.09
CA ALA A 72 -9.15 4.75 8.58
C ALA A 72 -8.09 4.33 7.56
N SER A 73 -7.27 5.26 7.08
CA SER A 73 -6.38 5.04 5.95
C SER A 73 -4.92 5.29 6.31
N GLY A 74 -4.03 4.50 5.74
CA GLY A 74 -2.60 4.58 5.96
C GLY A 74 -1.79 4.26 4.71
N VAL A 75 -0.67 4.93 4.53
CA VAL A 75 0.33 4.59 3.51
C VAL A 75 1.22 3.46 4.01
N LEU A 76 1.53 2.53 3.10
CA LEU A 76 2.38 1.40 3.38
C LEU A 76 3.86 1.79 3.48
N TYR A 77 4.58 1.14 4.39
CA TYR A 77 6.03 1.20 4.51
C TYR A 77 6.61 -0.20 4.79
N ASP A 78 7.94 -0.34 4.74
CA ASP A 78 8.63 -1.63 4.87
C ASP A 78 8.03 -2.70 3.93
N ILE A 79 7.73 -2.29 2.69
CA ILE A 79 7.07 -3.13 1.69
C ILE A 79 8.10 -4.11 1.11
N LYS A 80 7.78 -5.40 1.19
CA LYS A 80 8.52 -6.45 0.49
C LYS A 80 7.56 -7.14 -0.46
N TYR A 81 7.83 -7.03 -1.75
CA TYR A 81 7.02 -7.62 -2.81
C TYR A 81 7.90 -8.48 -3.72
N GLU A 82 7.62 -9.77 -3.74
CA GLU A 82 8.34 -10.74 -4.55
C GLU A 82 7.35 -11.45 -5.49
N PRO A 83 7.09 -10.88 -6.69
CA PRO A 83 6.04 -11.39 -7.58
C PRO A 83 6.28 -12.83 -8.03
N LYS A 84 7.55 -13.21 -8.22
CA LYS A 84 7.93 -14.59 -8.58
C LYS A 84 7.61 -15.61 -7.48
N ARG A 85 7.57 -15.19 -6.21
CA ARG A 85 7.24 -16.04 -5.06
C ARG A 85 5.81 -15.81 -4.56
N HIS A 86 5.05 -14.96 -5.24
CA HIS A 86 3.74 -14.51 -4.80
C HIS A 86 3.73 -14.00 -3.37
N TYR A 87 4.80 -13.35 -2.92
CA TYR A 87 4.95 -12.90 -1.54
C TYR A 87 4.75 -11.39 -1.41
N LEU A 88 4.04 -10.99 -0.34
CA LEU A 88 3.86 -9.61 0.07
C LEU A 88 3.93 -9.49 1.59
N SER A 89 4.71 -8.53 2.07
CA SER A 89 4.58 -8.00 3.43
C SER A 89 4.69 -6.49 3.43
N PHE A 90 4.06 -5.85 4.41
CA PHE A 90 4.13 -4.41 4.60
C PHE A 90 3.75 -4.06 6.03
N LYS A 91 3.98 -2.79 6.38
CA LYS A 91 3.45 -2.16 7.59
C LYS A 91 2.66 -0.91 7.22
N ALA A 92 1.75 -0.47 8.07
CA ALA A 92 1.04 0.79 7.92
C ALA A 92 0.74 1.41 9.29
N LYS A 93 0.71 2.74 9.32
CA LYS A 93 0.32 3.56 10.47
C LYS A 93 -1.01 4.22 10.14
N LEU A 94 -1.98 4.12 11.03
CA LEU A 94 -3.30 4.69 10.85
C LEU A 94 -3.76 5.40 12.13
N SER A 95 -4.60 6.41 11.97
CA SER A 95 -5.46 6.97 13.02
C SER A 95 -6.91 6.63 12.69
N ALA A 96 -7.57 5.86 13.56
CA ALA A 96 -8.95 5.40 13.38
C ALA A 96 -10.00 6.30 14.07
N GLY A 97 -9.58 7.44 14.61
CA GLY A 97 -10.40 8.34 15.42
C GLY A 97 -9.72 8.70 16.73
N SER A 98 -10.50 9.09 17.74
CA SER A 98 -10.00 9.40 19.09
C SER A 98 -10.27 8.25 20.06
N GLU A 99 -9.30 7.96 20.93
CA GLU A 99 -9.46 7.02 22.04
C GLU A 99 -9.40 7.74 23.38
N SER A 100 -10.26 7.32 24.31
CA SER A 100 -10.25 7.81 25.69
C SER A 100 -9.23 7.02 26.50
N VAL A 101 -8.31 7.71 27.17
CA VAL A 101 -7.31 7.06 28.02
C VAL A 101 -7.95 6.65 29.36
N PRO A 102 -7.92 5.36 29.74
CA PRO A 102 -8.46 4.92 31.02
C PRO A 102 -7.84 5.70 32.18
N GLY A 103 -8.68 6.32 33.02
CA GLY A 103 -8.24 7.12 34.17
C GLY A 103 -7.95 8.60 33.90
N ILE A 104 -8.10 9.09 32.66
CA ILE A 104 -7.96 10.51 32.32
C ILE A 104 -9.29 11.05 31.75
N ILE A 105 -10.01 11.84 32.55
CA ILE A 105 -11.39 12.29 32.28
C ILE A 105 -11.49 13.24 31.06
N LYS A 106 -10.39 13.79 30.52
CA LYS A 106 -10.44 14.90 29.53
C LYS A 106 -9.35 14.90 28.44
N LYS A 107 -8.72 13.77 28.13
CA LYS A 107 -7.76 13.77 27.02
C LYS A 107 -8.01 12.61 26.07
N ASP A 108 -9.02 12.81 25.23
CA ASP A 108 -9.10 12.09 23.98
C ASP A 108 -7.79 12.35 23.22
N ARG A 109 -7.12 11.26 22.85
CA ARG A 109 -5.94 11.32 21.98
C ARG A 109 -6.29 10.62 20.67
N PRO A 110 -5.67 11.01 19.54
CA PRO A 110 -5.82 10.22 18.31
C PRO A 110 -5.41 8.78 18.60
N SER A 111 -6.23 7.83 18.20
CA SER A 111 -5.85 6.41 18.15
C SER A 111 -4.64 6.26 17.24
N LYS A 112 -3.76 5.31 17.58
CA LYS A 112 -2.62 4.97 16.74
C LYS A 112 -2.66 3.48 16.51
N GLU A 113 -2.89 3.10 15.27
CA GLU A 113 -2.99 1.71 14.87
C GLU A 113 -1.80 1.35 13.98
N LEU A 114 -1.05 0.34 14.40
CA LEU A 114 0.03 -0.23 13.61
C LEU A 114 -0.45 -1.55 12.99
N LEU A 115 -0.52 -1.58 11.67
CA LEU A 115 -0.83 -2.79 10.91
C LEU A 115 0.45 -3.42 10.39
N GLU A 116 0.57 -4.73 10.52
CA GLU A 116 1.64 -5.55 9.94
C GLU A 116 1.01 -6.70 9.15
N PHE A 117 1.27 -6.76 7.85
CA PHE A 117 0.79 -7.83 6.98
C PHE A 117 1.94 -8.72 6.52
N SER A 118 1.69 -10.03 6.46
CA SER A 118 2.52 -10.98 5.73
C SER A 118 1.66 -12.07 5.10
N GLY A 119 1.91 -12.35 3.83
CA GLY A 119 1.17 -13.37 3.11
C GLY A 119 1.51 -13.44 1.63
N LYS A 120 0.52 -13.91 0.88
CA LYS A 120 0.61 -14.13 -0.56
C LYS A 120 -0.22 -13.12 -1.34
N ILE A 121 0.29 -12.73 -2.50
CA ILE A 121 -0.40 -11.92 -3.51
C ILE A 121 -0.43 -12.65 -4.84
N THR A 122 -1.62 -12.71 -5.41
CA THR A 122 -1.90 -13.31 -6.72
C THR A 122 -2.63 -12.29 -7.58
N SER A 123 -2.85 -12.62 -8.85
CA SER A 123 -3.64 -11.77 -9.77
C SER A 123 -5.09 -11.55 -9.33
N ASN A 124 -5.61 -12.33 -8.38
CA ASN A 124 -7.03 -12.30 -7.98
C ASN A 124 -7.25 -12.01 -6.49
N ALA A 125 -6.24 -12.17 -5.65
CA ALA A 125 -6.40 -12.02 -4.21
C ALA A 125 -5.07 -11.78 -3.47
N VAL A 126 -5.20 -11.14 -2.30
CA VAL A 126 -4.17 -11.07 -1.25
C VAL A 126 -4.66 -11.87 -0.06
N ILE A 127 -3.87 -12.86 0.38
CA ILE A 127 -4.25 -13.80 1.45
C ILE A 127 -3.10 -13.89 2.45
N GLY A 128 -3.37 -13.69 3.72
CA GLY A 128 -2.32 -13.76 4.74
C GLY A 128 -2.83 -13.44 6.12
N THR A 129 -1.91 -13.00 6.96
CA THR A 129 -2.18 -12.59 8.33
C THR A 129 -1.96 -11.09 8.46
N MET A 130 -2.94 -10.40 9.03
CA MET A 130 -2.82 -9.03 9.51
C MET A 130 -2.63 -9.07 11.03
N VAL A 131 -1.65 -8.33 11.53
CA VAL A 131 -1.48 -8.07 12.96
C VAL A 131 -1.76 -6.60 13.19
N GLN A 132 -2.70 -6.30 14.07
CA GLN A 132 -3.05 -4.94 14.49
C GLN A 132 -2.53 -4.71 15.91
N LYS A 133 -1.74 -3.65 16.11
CA LYS A 133 -1.16 -3.28 17.41
C LYS A 133 -1.50 -1.84 17.75
N ASP A 134 -1.66 -1.58 19.03
CA ASP A 134 -1.70 -0.22 19.55
C ASP A 134 -0.30 0.44 19.38
N GLY A 135 -0.28 1.56 18.66
CA GLY A 135 0.91 2.34 18.35
C GLY A 135 1.53 3.08 19.54
N TYR A 136 0.82 3.15 20.67
CA TYR A 136 1.33 3.64 21.96
C TYR A 136 1.94 2.53 22.82
N TYR A 137 1.51 1.28 22.64
CA TYR A 137 1.93 0.12 23.44
C TYR A 137 2.57 -0.99 22.58
N LEU A 138 3.67 -0.65 21.91
CA LEU A 138 4.35 -1.54 20.95
C LEU A 138 4.88 -2.87 21.51
N SER A 139 5.00 -3.00 22.85
CA SER A 139 5.39 -4.26 23.48
C SER A 139 4.27 -5.30 23.52
N GLU A 140 3.03 -4.90 23.25
CA GLU A 140 1.90 -5.82 23.18
C GLU A 140 1.89 -6.60 21.86
N LYS A 141 1.42 -7.85 21.91
CA LYS A 141 1.45 -8.74 20.75
C LYS A 141 0.50 -8.31 19.62
N GLY A 142 -0.50 -7.50 19.94
CA GLY A 142 -1.57 -7.12 19.02
C GLY A 142 -2.57 -8.25 18.73
N THR A 143 -3.58 -7.92 17.94
CA THR A 143 -4.62 -8.84 17.47
C THR A 143 -4.23 -9.39 16.10
N SER A 144 -4.24 -10.71 15.95
CA SER A 144 -3.90 -11.37 14.70
C SER A 144 -5.14 -11.93 13.99
N THR A 145 -5.31 -11.55 12.72
CA THR A 145 -6.48 -11.91 11.91
C THR A 145 -6.02 -12.48 10.57
N LYS A 146 -6.58 -13.63 10.18
CA LYS A 146 -6.41 -14.14 8.80
C LYS A 146 -7.32 -13.34 7.87
N ILE A 147 -6.75 -12.79 6.81
CA ILE A 147 -7.49 -11.99 5.83
C ILE A 147 -7.38 -12.58 4.43
N LYS A 148 -8.43 -12.36 3.64
CA LYS A 148 -8.48 -12.63 2.20
C LYS A 148 -9.12 -11.43 1.52
N LEU A 149 -8.33 -10.63 0.84
CA LEU A 149 -8.78 -9.49 0.05
C LEU A 149 -8.94 -9.92 -1.40
N ILE A 150 -10.13 -9.73 -1.97
CA ILE A 150 -10.42 -10.08 -3.36
C ILE A 150 -10.10 -8.91 -4.25
N ARG A 151 -9.47 -9.16 -5.41
CA ARG A 151 -9.17 -8.10 -6.37
C ARG A 151 -10.46 -7.46 -6.87
N LEU A 152 -10.48 -6.14 -6.86
CA LEU A 152 -11.57 -5.36 -7.40
C LEU A 152 -11.45 -5.32 -8.93
N ASN A 153 -12.51 -5.76 -9.62
CA ASN A 153 -12.62 -5.68 -11.06
C ASN A 153 -13.15 -4.29 -11.46
N LYS A 154 -12.33 -3.25 -11.39
CA LYS A 154 -12.68 -1.94 -11.96
C LYS A 154 -11.90 -1.68 -13.24
N LYS A 155 -12.64 -1.35 -14.31
CA LYS A 155 -12.15 -0.93 -15.64
C LYS A 155 -11.51 0.47 -15.66
N GLN A 156 -11.28 1.09 -14.50
CA GLN A 156 -10.62 2.39 -14.40
C GLN A 156 -9.13 2.14 -14.16
N ASN A 157 -8.28 2.67 -15.03
CA ASN A 157 -6.85 2.80 -14.74
C ASN A 157 -6.72 3.70 -13.51
N LEU A 158 -6.54 3.08 -12.34
CA LEU A 158 -6.25 3.76 -11.08
C LEU A 158 -4.74 3.98 -10.97
N ASP A 159 -4.09 4.30 -12.09
CA ASP A 159 -2.69 4.69 -12.09
C ASP A 159 -2.55 6.01 -11.34
N LEU A 160 -1.49 6.14 -10.54
CA LEU A 160 -1.24 7.39 -9.82
C LEU A 160 -0.51 8.36 -10.73
N SER A 161 -0.88 9.63 -10.62
CA SER A 161 -0.01 10.72 -11.06
C SER A 161 1.32 10.70 -10.28
N LEU A 162 2.36 11.34 -10.82
CA LEU A 162 3.64 11.47 -10.10
C LEU A 162 3.48 12.25 -8.80
N GLU A 163 2.58 13.23 -8.75
CA GLU A 163 2.31 14.00 -7.54
C GLU A 163 1.73 13.12 -6.42
N GLU A 164 0.71 12.31 -6.74
CA GLU A 164 0.14 11.35 -5.80
C GLU A 164 1.18 10.33 -5.32
N TRP A 165 2.03 9.86 -6.24
CA TRP A 165 3.13 8.96 -5.93
C TRP A 165 4.14 9.57 -4.94
N GLU A 166 4.61 10.79 -5.20
CA GLU A 166 5.55 11.49 -4.32
C GLU A 166 4.93 11.79 -2.95
N ASN A 167 3.65 12.19 -2.91
CA ASN A 167 2.92 12.39 -1.66
C ASN A 167 2.84 11.09 -0.85
N MET A 168 2.53 9.95 -1.49
CA MET A 168 2.53 8.66 -0.79
C MET A 168 3.92 8.33 -0.22
N LYS A 169 5.00 8.51 -0.99
CA LYS A 169 6.35 8.26 -0.48
C LYS A 169 6.66 9.12 0.75
N ALA A 170 6.32 10.40 0.73
CA ALA A 170 6.52 11.29 1.88
C ALA A 170 5.75 10.80 3.13
N LEU A 171 4.48 10.42 2.94
CA LEU A 171 3.58 10.00 4.02
C LEU A 171 3.90 8.62 4.61
N SER A 172 4.65 7.77 3.89
CA SER A 172 5.09 6.46 4.40
C SER A 172 5.92 6.52 5.69
N THR A 173 6.45 7.71 6.03
CA THR A 173 7.28 7.92 7.23
C THR A 173 6.50 8.45 8.43
N THR A 174 5.29 9.00 8.24
CA THR A 174 4.52 9.70 9.27
C THR A 174 3.32 8.89 9.76
N TRP A 175 2.71 9.30 10.86
CA TRP A 175 1.36 8.89 11.22
C TRP A 175 0.38 9.73 10.40
N GLN A 176 -0.68 9.09 9.90
CA GLN A 176 -1.76 9.74 9.14
C GLN A 176 -3.02 9.76 10.00
#